data_AF-K1SEH3-F1
#
_entry.id   AF-K1SEH3-F1
#
_cell.length_a   1.000
_cell.length_b   1.000
_cell.length_c   1.000
_cell.angle_alpha   90.00
_cell.angle_beta   90.00
_cell.angle_gamma   90.00
#
_symmetry.space_group_name_H-M   'P 1'
#
loop_
_entity.id
_entity.type
_entity.pdbx_description
1 polymer ?
#
loop_
_entity_poly.entity_id
_entity_poly.type
_entity_poly.pdbx_seq_one_letter_code
_entity_poly.pdbx_strand_id
1 'polypeptide(L)'
;MKLQHFVSRRIIVTRPEMNGKTLGKMHFSSVYGVNVTRISRQGMDIFAGRNHHFHVGDKILVVGPEENVNRVAEIMGNSVKRLDAPNIATIFVGIMVGIIFGSLPFAIPGMPVPLKLGIAGGPLIIAILIGRFGYRMKLVTYTTTSANMMLREIGLVLFLASVGIKAGAGFWDTVVQGDGLKYVGCGFLITVIPIFIIGTIARLKFKFNYFTIMGMLAGTYTD
;
A
#
# COMPACT_ATOMS: atom_id res chain seq x y z
N MET A 1 32.05 -5.64 38.35
CA MET A 1 31.06 -4.96 37.50
C MET A 1 30.91 -5.79 36.23
N LYS A 2 29.80 -6.54 36.04
CA LYS A 2 29.61 -7.35 34.83
C LYS A 2 29.43 -6.40 33.64
N LEU A 3 30.30 -6.48 32.63
CA LEU A 3 30.10 -5.80 31.34
C LEU A 3 28.82 -6.35 30.70
N GLN A 4 27.72 -5.59 30.76
CA GLN A 4 26.52 -5.92 30.01
C GLN A 4 26.80 -5.69 28.53
N HIS A 5 26.80 -6.77 27.74
CA HIS A 5 27.00 -6.70 26.30
C HIS A 5 25.72 -6.15 25.64
N PHE A 6 25.80 -4.91 25.14
CA PHE A 6 24.73 -4.27 24.39
C PHE A 6 24.82 -4.69 22.93
N VAL A 7 23.70 -5.17 22.38
CA VAL A 7 23.59 -5.56 20.99
C VAL A 7 22.51 -4.73 20.29
N SER A 8 22.74 -4.47 19.02
CA SER A 8 21.76 -3.88 18.11
C SER A 8 21.29 -4.98 17.15
N ARG A 9 19.99 -5.30 17.15
CA ARG A 9 19.44 -6.38 16.33
C ARG A 9 18.16 -5.94 15.62
N ARG A 10 18.00 -6.37 14.37
CA ARG A 10 16.74 -6.26 13.64
C ARG A 10 15.87 -7.47 13.96
N ILE A 11 14.67 -7.22 14.45
CA ILE A 11 13.66 -8.24 14.78
C ILE A 11 12.46 -8.04 13.87
N ILE A 12 11.92 -9.13 13.33
CA ILE A 12 10.74 -9.10 12.48
C ILE A 12 9.50 -9.44 13.32
N VAL A 13 8.45 -8.62 13.19
CA VAL A 13 7.16 -8.87 13.83
C VAL A 13 6.43 -9.96 13.05
N THR A 14 6.23 -11.12 13.66
CA THR A 14 5.66 -12.30 12.98
C THR A 14 4.50 -12.92 13.74
N ARG A 15 4.32 -12.58 15.03
CA ARG A 15 3.15 -13.01 15.80
C ARG A 15 1.92 -12.14 15.47
N PRO A 16 0.79 -12.73 15.06
CA PRO A 16 -0.46 -11.99 14.79
C PRO A 16 -0.99 -11.24 16.02
N GLU A 17 -0.71 -11.72 17.23
CA GLU A 17 -1.09 -11.08 18.50
C GLU A 17 -0.44 -9.70 18.70
N MET A 18 0.65 -9.43 17.99
CA MET A 18 1.32 -8.13 18.01
C MET A 18 0.67 -7.13 17.06
N ASN A 19 -0.15 -7.59 16.11
CA ASN A 19 -0.81 -6.75 15.13
C ASN A 19 -1.74 -5.74 15.83
N GLY A 20 -1.53 -4.46 15.59
CA GLY A 20 -2.31 -3.37 16.18
C GLY A 20 -1.92 -2.97 17.61
N LYS A 21 -1.00 -3.68 18.29
CA LYS A 21 -0.48 -3.23 19.59
C LYS A 21 0.41 -1.99 19.40
N THR A 22 0.34 -1.04 20.33
CA THR A 22 1.16 0.17 20.26
C THR A 22 2.51 -0.03 20.94
N LEU A 23 3.55 0.60 20.41
CA LEU A 23 4.90 0.60 21.00
C LEU A 23 4.87 1.00 22.49
N GLY A 24 4.09 2.03 22.82
CA GLY A 24 3.96 2.52 24.20
C GLY A 24 3.37 1.50 25.19
N LYS A 25 2.49 0.59 24.74
CA LYS A 25 1.88 -0.44 25.59
C LYS A 25 2.82 -1.63 25.87
N MET A 26 3.89 -1.77 25.10
CA MET A 26 4.84 -2.87 25.27
C MET A 26 5.86 -2.62 26.38
N HIS A 27 6.02 -1.37 26.80
CA HIS A 27 6.92 -0.99 27.89
C HIS A 27 8.36 -1.54 27.72
N PHE A 28 8.87 -1.64 26.48
CA PHE A 28 10.18 -2.26 26.20
C PHE A 28 11.34 -1.63 26.98
N SER A 29 11.34 -0.30 27.11
CA SER A 29 12.39 0.42 27.83
C SER A 29 12.31 0.17 29.35
N SER A 30 11.10 0.25 29.93
CA SER A 30 10.91 0.17 31.39
C SER A 30 10.87 -1.25 31.95
N VAL A 31 10.39 -2.23 31.17
CA VAL A 31 10.23 -3.63 31.61
C VAL A 31 11.38 -4.51 31.13
N TYR A 32 11.89 -4.27 29.93
CA TYR A 32 12.90 -5.12 29.30
C TYR A 32 14.26 -4.43 29.16
N GLY A 33 14.38 -3.13 29.48
CA GLY A 33 15.65 -2.39 29.26
C GLY A 33 16.06 -2.33 27.79
N VAL A 34 15.12 -2.45 26.86
CA VAL A 34 15.35 -2.46 25.41
C VAL A 34 14.68 -1.25 24.77
N ASN A 35 15.42 -0.53 23.93
CA ASN A 35 14.90 0.60 23.18
C ASN A 35 14.68 0.23 21.72
N VAL A 36 13.49 0.55 21.20
CA VAL A 36 13.18 0.48 19.76
C VAL A 36 13.55 1.81 19.14
N THR A 37 14.55 1.84 18.26
CA THR A 37 15.06 3.08 17.67
C THR A 37 14.49 3.36 16.29
N ARG A 38 14.13 2.32 15.53
CA ARG A 38 13.54 2.42 14.19
C ARG A 38 12.53 1.31 13.94
N ILE A 39 11.51 1.63 13.14
CA ILE A 39 10.56 0.66 12.61
C ILE A 39 10.60 0.78 11.10
N SER A 40 10.95 -0.29 10.39
CA SER A 40 10.95 -0.33 8.93
C SER A 40 9.76 -1.15 8.45
N ARG A 41 8.90 -0.55 7.62
CA ARG A 41 7.70 -1.18 7.05
C ARG A 41 7.75 -1.05 5.54
N GLN A 42 7.69 -2.19 4.83
CA GLN A 42 7.69 -2.23 3.37
C GLN A 42 8.81 -1.39 2.72
N GLY A 43 9.98 -1.31 3.37
CA GLY A 43 11.13 -0.53 2.87
C GLY A 43 11.15 0.95 3.28
N MET A 44 10.14 1.45 3.99
CA MET A 44 10.13 2.79 4.57
C MET A 44 10.54 2.75 6.04
N ASP A 45 11.51 3.58 6.41
CA ASP A 45 11.90 3.78 7.81
C ASP A 45 10.99 4.82 8.47
N ILE A 46 10.34 4.41 9.56
CA ILE A 46 9.38 5.19 10.34
C ILE A 46 9.97 5.42 11.72
N PHE A 47 9.79 6.64 12.24
CA PHE A 47 10.16 6.96 13.60
C PHE A 47 9.34 6.16 14.61
N ALA A 48 10.01 5.59 15.61
CA ALA A 48 9.42 4.75 16.64
C ALA A 48 8.69 5.60 17.71
N GLY A 49 7.52 6.14 17.35
CA GLY A 49 6.66 6.87 18.29
C GLY A 49 5.85 5.95 19.22
N ARG A 50 5.53 6.40 20.44
CA ARG A 50 4.73 5.63 21.43
C ARG A 50 3.35 5.20 20.91
N ASN A 51 2.75 6.00 20.03
CA ASN A 51 1.45 5.74 19.41
C ASN A 51 1.54 4.90 18.13
N HIS A 52 2.73 4.45 17.74
CA HIS A 52 2.89 3.63 16.55
C HIS A 52 2.35 2.22 16.78
N HIS A 53 1.47 1.77 15.89
CA HIS A 53 0.91 0.42 15.89
C HIS A 53 1.82 -0.53 15.12
N PHE A 54 2.21 -1.64 15.76
CA PHE A 54 2.91 -2.71 15.08
C PHE A 54 2.00 -3.39 14.06
N HIS A 55 2.56 -3.71 12.91
CA HIS A 55 1.94 -4.59 11.92
C HIS A 55 2.81 -5.83 11.75
N VAL A 56 2.19 -6.95 11.44
CA VAL A 56 2.93 -8.15 11.03
C VAL A 56 3.78 -7.80 9.81
N GLY A 57 5.05 -8.21 9.82
CA GLY A 57 6.05 -7.88 8.81
C GLY A 57 6.89 -6.64 9.08
N ASP A 58 6.56 -5.85 10.10
CA ASP A 58 7.42 -4.74 10.53
C ASP A 58 8.79 -5.27 10.95
N LYS A 59 9.85 -4.56 10.58
CA LYS A 59 11.21 -4.81 11.05
C LYS A 59 11.56 -3.76 12.08
N ILE A 60 11.72 -4.15 13.33
CA ILE A 60 12.07 -3.24 14.41
C ILE A 60 13.57 -3.33 14.70
N LEU A 61 14.24 -2.18 14.83
CA LEU A 61 15.61 -2.11 15.30
C LEU A 61 15.58 -1.92 16.81
N VAL A 62 16.07 -2.91 17.53
CA VAL A 62 16.16 -2.90 19.00
C VAL A 62 17.59 -2.82 19.48
N VAL A 63 17.80 -2.08 20.56
CA VAL A 63 19.10 -1.91 21.21
C VAL A 63 18.94 -2.15 22.71
N GLY A 64 19.77 -3.03 23.28
CA GLY A 64 19.74 -3.36 24.70
C GLY A 64 20.69 -4.53 25.04
N PRO A 65 20.68 -5.01 26.30
CA PRO A 65 21.41 -6.21 26.69
C PRO A 65 20.96 -7.43 25.87
N GLU A 66 21.91 -8.28 25.45
CA GLU A 66 21.64 -9.39 24.53
C GLU A 66 20.50 -10.32 24.99
N GLU A 67 20.48 -10.69 26.27
CA GLU A 67 19.45 -11.55 26.85
C GLU A 67 18.04 -10.93 26.73
N ASN A 68 17.94 -9.62 26.95
CA ASN A 68 16.67 -8.90 26.85
C ASN A 68 16.23 -8.72 25.40
N VAL A 69 17.18 -8.51 24.49
CA VAL A 69 16.92 -8.46 23.05
C VAL A 69 16.39 -9.81 22.55
N ASN A 70 16.93 -10.93 23.03
CA ASN A 70 16.42 -12.27 22.72
C ASN A 70 14.99 -12.47 23.22
N ARG A 71 14.69 -12.04 24.45
CA ARG A 71 13.32 -12.10 25.01
C ARG A 71 12.33 -11.26 24.20
N VAL A 72 12.72 -10.06 23.75
CA VAL A 72 11.89 -9.25 22.85
C VAL A 72 11.71 -9.95 21.51
N ALA A 73 12.74 -10.60 20.96
CA ALA A 73 12.63 -11.35 19.71
C ALA A 73 11.62 -12.49 19.79
N GLU A 74 11.58 -13.20 20.92
CA GLU A 74 10.58 -14.23 21.17
C GLU A 74 9.17 -13.64 21.20
N ILE A 75 8.94 -12.56 21.96
CA ILE A 75 7.63 -11.88 22.05
C ILE A 75 7.14 -11.42 20.66
N MET A 76 8.04 -10.92 19.82
CA MET A 76 7.69 -10.49 18.46
C MET A 76 7.59 -11.67 17.46
N GLY A 77 8.18 -12.83 17.80
CA GLY A 77 8.22 -14.07 17.04
C GLY A 77 9.47 -14.25 16.17
N ASN A 78 9.94 -13.19 15.50
CA ASN A 78 11.14 -13.18 14.65
C ASN A 78 11.32 -14.36 13.68
N SER A 79 10.23 -14.89 13.11
CA SER A 79 10.26 -16.08 12.23
C SER A 79 9.92 -15.74 10.78
N VAL A 80 10.92 -15.66 9.91
CA VAL A 80 10.74 -15.39 8.47
C VAL A 80 9.80 -16.42 7.83
N LYS A 81 9.92 -17.70 8.20
CA LYS A 81 9.10 -18.80 7.67
C LYS A 81 7.59 -18.60 7.88
N ARG A 82 7.18 -17.86 8.91
CA ARG A 82 5.76 -17.54 9.16
C ARG A 82 5.21 -16.48 8.20
N LEU A 83 6.08 -15.73 7.53
CA LEU A 83 5.72 -14.69 6.57
C LEU A 83 5.70 -15.21 5.12
N ASP A 84 6.12 -16.45 4.88
CA ASP A 84 6.20 -17.05 3.54
C ASP A 84 4.81 -17.34 2.93
N ALA A 85 3.77 -17.43 3.76
CA ALA A 85 2.40 -17.59 3.31
C ALA A 85 1.63 -16.25 3.43
N PRO A 86 1.60 -15.42 2.38
CA PRO A 86 0.77 -14.21 2.36
C PRO A 86 -0.71 -14.59 2.49
N ASN A 87 -1.49 -13.76 3.18
CA ASN A 87 -2.92 -14.00 3.36
C ASN A 87 -3.71 -13.54 2.12
N ILE A 88 -3.65 -14.34 1.06
CA ILE A 88 -4.35 -14.09 -0.22
C ILE A 88 -5.87 -13.99 0.00
N ALA A 89 -6.42 -14.73 0.97
CA ALA A 89 -7.84 -14.68 1.29
C ALA A 89 -8.30 -13.27 1.72
N THR A 90 -7.50 -12.57 2.54
CA THR A 90 -7.80 -11.18 2.94
C THR A 90 -7.88 -10.25 1.73
N ILE A 91 -6.99 -10.42 0.75
CA ILE A 91 -6.98 -9.62 -0.49
C ILE A 91 -8.25 -9.89 -1.29
N PHE A 92 -8.59 -11.17 -1.50
CA PHE A 92 -9.77 -11.57 -2.25
C PHE A 92 -11.07 -11.06 -1.62
N VAL A 93 -11.22 -11.23 -0.29
CA VAL A 93 -12.36 -10.70 0.45
C VAL A 93 -12.43 -9.17 0.34
N GLY A 94 -11.29 -8.49 0.45
CA GLY A 94 -11.23 -7.03 0.30
C GLY A 94 -11.70 -6.56 -1.09
N ILE A 95 -11.26 -7.23 -2.16
CA ILE A 95 -11.69 -6.93 -3.53
C ILE A 95 -13.18 -7.22 -3.69
N MET A 96 -13.66 -8.38 -3.23
CA MET A 96 -15.06 -8.79 -3.38
C MET A 96 -16.00 -7.83 -2.65
N VAL A 97 -15.72 -7.52 -1.38
CA VAL A 97 -16.48 -6.52 -0.60
C VAL A 97 -16.37 -5.14 -1.25
N GLY A 98 -15.18 -4.79 -1.75
CA GLY A 98 -14.92 -3.59 -2.53
C GLY A 98 -15.81 -3.44 -3.74
N ILE A 99 -15.93 -4.47 -4.57
CA ILE A 99 -16.74 -4.45 -5.79
C ILE A 99 -18.23 -4.35 -5.43
N ILE A 100 -18.68 -5.10 -4.42
CA ILE A 100 -20.07 -5.04 -3.94
C ILE A 100 -20.39 -3.61 -3.47
N PHE A 101 -19.55 -3.05 -2.60
CA PHE A 101 -19.69 -1.68 -2.11
C PHE A 101 -19.62 -0.65 -3.26
N GLY A 102 -18.70 -0.85 -4.20
CA GLY A 102 -18.51 0.01 -5.35
C GLY A 102 -19.69 0.04 -6.32
N SER A 103 -20.42 -1.07 -6.39
CA SER A 103 -21.57 -1.24 -7.27
C SER A 103 -22.87 -0.66 -6.70
N LEU A 104 -22.90 -0.32 -5.41
CA LEU A 104 -24.07 0.28 -4.76
C LEU A 104 -24.30 1.70 -5.32
N PRO A 105 -25.47 1.96 -5.93
CA PRO A 105 -25.81 3.29 -6.43
C PRO A 105 -26.18 4.23 -5.26
N PHE A 106 -25.51 5.37 -5.18
CA PHE A 106 -25.84 6.46 -4.28
C PHE A 106 -26.63 7.53 -5.05
N ALA A 107 -27.93 7.65 -4.74
CA ALA A 107 -28.76 8.70 -5.29
C ALA A 107 -28.49 10.01 -4.55
N ILE A 108 -27.88 10.98 -5.24
CA ILE A 108 -27.70 12.34 -4.73
C ILE A 108 -28.90 13.17 -5.20
N PRO A 109 -29.64 13.84 -4.29
CA PRO A 109 -30.73 14.73 -4.66
C PRO A 109 -30.25 15.78 -5.67
N GLY A 110 -30.88 15.85 -6.84
CA GLY A 110 -30.52 16.79 -7.92
C GLY A 110 -29.68 16.20 -9.06
N MET A 111 -29.23 14.94 -8.97
CA MET A 111 -28.54 14.26 -10.07
C MET A 111 -29.48 13.25 -10.77
N PRO A 112 -29.62 13.28 -12.12
CA PRO A 112 -30.53 12.40 -12.85
C PRO A 112 -30.09 10.93 -12.90
N VAL A 113 -28.81 10.65 -12.63
CA VAL A 113 -28.24 9.30 -12.62
C VAL A 113 -27.61 9.04 -11.26
N PRO A 114 -27.90 7.90 -10.60
CA PRO A 114 -27.27 7.58 -9.33
C PRO A 114 -25.76 7.35 -9.48
N LEU A 115 -25.00 7.95 -8.56
CA LEU A 115 -23.54 7.86 -8.53
C LEU A 115 -23.10 6.46 -8.09
N LYS A 116 -22.24 5.81 -8.88
CA LYS A 116 -21.57 4.56 -8.47
C LYS A 116 -20.08 4.83 -8.29
N LEU A 117 -19.51 4.28 -7.23
CA LEU A 117 -18.07 4.29 -6.99
C LEU A 117 -17.31 3.43 -8.00
N GLY A 118 -18.00 2.46 -8.61
CA GLY A 118 -17.47 1.61 -9.67
C GLY A 118 -16.59 0.48 -9.16
N ILE A 119 -16.12 -0.33 -10.12
CA ILE A 119 -15.31 -1.53 -9.87
C ILE A 119 -13.87 -1.23 -9.39
N ALA A 120 -13.40 0.01 -9.57
CA ALA A 120 -12.09 0.47 -9.10
C ALA A 120 -12.19 1.26 -7.79
N GLY A 121 -13.12 2.22 -7.70
CA GLY A 121 -13.27 3.09 -6.53
C GLY A 121 -13.70 2.34 -5.26
N GLY A 122 -14.62 1.37 -5.39
CA GLY A 122 -15.07 0.55 -4.27
C GLY A 122 -13.93 -0.25 -3.60
N PRO A 123 -13.18 -1.08 -4.36
CA PRO A 123 -12.01 -1.77 -3.83
C PRO A 123 -10.94 -0.86 -3.24
N LEU A 124 -10.69 0.32 -3.82
CA LEU A 124 -9.72 1.27 -3.26
C LEU A 124 -10.12 1.72 -1.85
N ILE A 125 -11.37 2.14 -1.66
CA ILE A 125 -11.87 2.59 -0.35
C ILE A 125 -11.80 1.46 0.68
N ILE A 126 -12.30 0.27 0.31
CA ILE A 126 -12.29 -0.89 1.20
C ILE A 126 -10.85 -1.32 1.53
N ALA A 127 -9.93 -1.30 0.56
CA ALA A 127 -8.53 -1.61 0.79
C ALA A 127 -7.87 -0.63 1.78
N ILE A 128 -8.17 0.68 1.69
CA ILE A 128 -7.67 1.69 2.64
C ILE A 128 -8.23 1.42 4.05
N LEU A 129 -9.53 1.12 4.16
CA LEU A 129 -10.17 0.81 5.45
C LEU A 129 -9.61 -0.47 6.07
N ILE A 130 -9.41 -1.53 5.29
CA ILE A 130 -8.78 -2.77 5.75
C ILE A 130 -7.31 -2.53 6.11
N GLY A 131 -6.58 -1.73 5.34
CA GLY A 131 -5.20 -1.35 5.66
C GLY A 131 -5.08 -0.60 6.99
N ARG A 132 -6.02 0.30 7.27
CA ARG A 132 -6.02 1.12 8.50
C ARG A 132 -6.59 0.39 9.72
N PHE A 133 -7.67 -0.36 9.56
CA PHE A 133 -8.45 -0.94 10.66
C PHE A 133 -8.45 -2.47 10.69
N GLY A 134 -7.83 -3.14 9.71
CA GLY A 134 -7.83 -4.59 9.57
C GLY A 134 -7.32 -5.34 10.81
N TYR A 135 -6.39 -4.73 11.56
CA TYR A 135 -5.92 -5.29 12.83
C TYR A 135 -7.05 -5.48 13.87
N ARG A 136 -8.11 -4.65 13.86
CA ARG A 136 -9.27 -4.79 14.75
C ARG A 136 -10.14 -5.99 14.38
N MET A 137 -10.18 -6.33 13.09
CA MET A 137 -10.92 -7.47 12.55
C MET A 137 -10.10 -8.77 12.56
N LYS A 138 -8.94 -8.77 13.23
CA LYS A 138 -7.95 -9.87 13.21
C LYS A 138 -7.48 -10.24 11.80
N LEU A 139 -7.63 -9.34 10.83
CA LEU A 139 -7.13 -9.53 9.48
C LEU A 139 -5.64 -9.16 9.45
N VAL A 140 -4.82 -10.14 9.10
CA VAL A 140 -3.41 -9.91 8.82
C VAL A 140 -3.31 -9.43 7.36
N THR A 141 -3.05 -8.14 7.20
CA THR A 141 -2.90 -7.47 5.89
C THR A 141 -1.47 -7.54 5.34
N TYR A 142 -0.62 -8.34 5.99
CA TYR A 142 0.75 -8.53 5.54
C TYR A 142 0.80 -9.33 4.24
N THR A 143 1.50 -8.76 3.26
CA THR A 143 1.85 -9.39 2.00
C THR A 143 3.34 -9.16 1.77
N THR A 144 4.05 -10.19 1.32
CA THR A 144 5.47 -10.07 0.96
C THR A 144 5.62 -9.17 -0.28
N THR A 145 6.75 -8.47 -0.41
CA THR A 145 7.01 -7.62 -1.58
C THR A 145 6.90 -8.41 -2.89
N SER A 146 7.44 -9.64 -2.91
CA SER A 146 7.39 -10.53 -4.08
C SER A 146 5.96 -10.93 -4.45
N ALA A 147 5.11 -11.27 -3.48
CA ALA A 147 3.72 -11.59 -3.74
C ALA A 147 2.94 -10.37 -4.25
N ASN A 148 3.22 -9.18 -3.72
CA ASN A 148 2.61 -7.94 -4.22
C ASN A 148 3.03 -7.63 -5.67
N MET A 149 4.31 -7.80 -6.00
CA MET A 149 4.80 -7.63 -7.38
C MET A 149 4.14 -8.63 -8.32
N MET A 150 4.08 -9.91 -7.94
CA MET A 150 3.46 -10.97 -8.73
C MET A 150 1.97 -10.71 -8.97
N LEU A 151 1.21 -10.36 -7.92
CA LEU A 151 -0.22 -10.05 -8.05
C LEU A 151 -0.47 -8.86 -8.96
N ARG A 152 0.36 -7.81 -8.84
CA ARG A 152 0.28 -6.63 -9.71
C ARG A 152 0.55 -7.00 -11.16
N GLU A 153 1.60 -7.79 -11.41
CA GLU A 153 1.99 -8.18 -12.77
C GLU A 153 0.93 -9.08 -13.42
N ILE A 154 0.40 -10.06 -12.71
CA ILE A 154 -0.71 -10.90 -13.17
C ILE A 154 -1.95 -10.04 -13.47
N GLY A 155 -2.30 -9.11 -12.57
CA GLY A 155 -3.43 -8.21 -12.77
C GLY A 155 -3.28 -7.33 -14.02
N LEU A 156 -2.11 -6.73 -14.21
CA LEU A 156 -1.81 -5.90 -15.38
C LEU A 156 -1.85 -6.72 -16.67
N VAL A 157 -1.27 -7.92 -16.70
CA VAL A 157 -1.28 -8.79 -17.88
C VAL A 157 -2.71 -9.19 -18.26
N LEU A 158 -3.53 -9.61 -17.29
CA LEU A 158 -4.93 -9.97 -17.55
C LEU A 158 -5.76 -8.76 -18.01
N PHE A 159 -5.54 -7.59 -17.41
CA PHE A 159 -6.21 -6.35 -17.81
C PHE A 159 -5.84 -5.94 -19.24
N LEU A 160 -4.54 -5.86 -19.55
CA LEU A 160 -4.03 -5.52 -20.89
C LEU A 160 -4.49 -6.52 -21.94
N ALA A 161 -4.53 -7.82 -21.62
CA ALA A 161 -5.05 -8.84 -22.52
C ALA A 161 -6.55 -8.62 -22.81
N SER A 162 -7.36 -8.36 -21.78
CA SER A 162 -8.81 -8.13 -21.95
C SER A 162 -9.10 -6.86 -22.77
N VAL A 163 -8.45 -5.74 -22.44
CA VAL A 163 -8.61 -4.48 -23.17
C VAL A 163 -8.08 -4.61 -24.59
N GLY A 164 -6.93 -5.26 -24.78
CA GLY A 164 -6.33 -5.51 -26.09
C GLY A 164 -7.21 -6.35 -27.01
N ILE A 165 -7.80 -7.44 -26.50
CA ILE A 165 -8.75 -8.26 -27.27
C ILE A 165 -9.99 -7.45 -27.66
N LYS A 166 -10.55 -6.68 -26.71
CA LYS A 166 -11.76 -5.87 -26.93
C LYS A 166 -11.53 -4.75 -27.95
N ALA A 167 -10.39 -4.05 -27.87
CA ALA A 167 -10.02 -2.99 -28.80
C ALA A 167 -9.55 -3.53 -30.15
N GLY A 168 -8.91 -4.71 -30.16
CA GLY A 168 -8.36 -5.35 -31.35
C GLY A 168 -9.40 -5.69 -32.41
N ALA A 169 -10.61 -6.08 -32.00
CA ALA A 169 -11.70 -6.46 -32.90
C ALA A 169 -12.07 -5.36 -33.92
N GLY A 170 -11.94 -4.08 -33.56
CA GLY A 170 -12.21 -2.94 -34.43
C GLY A 170 -10.99 -2.08 -34.76
N PHE A 171 -9.78 -2.57 -34.45
CA PHE A 171 -8.56 -1.77 -34.55
C PHE A 171 -8.24 -1.37 -36.00
N TRP A 172 -8.29 -2.32 -36.93
CA TRP A 172 -7.96 -2.06 -38.33
C TRP A 172 -8.92 -1.06 -38.97
N ASP A 173 -10.23 -1.24 -38.74
CA ASP A 173 -11.27 -0.34 -39.25
C ASP A 173 -11.12 1.07 -38.67
N THR A 174 -10.83 1.19 -37.37
CA THR A 174 -10.67 2.49 -36.70
C THR A 174 -9.40 3.22 -37.15
N VAL A 175 -8.30 2.50 -37.38
CA VAL A 175 -7.00 3.09 -37.72
C VAL A 175 -6.90 3.49 -39.19
N VAL A 176 -7.39 2.64 -40.10
CA VAL A 176 -7.19 2.82 -41.55
C VAL A 176 -8.39 3.51 -42.21
N GLN A 177 -9.61 3.22 -41.76
CA GLN A 177 -10.83 3.77 -42.37
C GLN A 177 -11.50 4.86 -41.52
N GLY A 178 -11.20 4.89 -40.22
CA GLY A 178 -11.82 5.80 -39.26
C GLY A 178 -10.93 6.97 -38.82
N ASP A 179 -11.33 7.56 -37.69
CA ASP A 179 -10.67 8.72 -37.06
C ASP A 179 -9.41 8.35 -36.24
N GLY A 180 -8.69 7.28 -36.61
CA GLY A 180 -7.55 6.74 -35.87
C GLY A 180 -6.49 7.79 -35.51
N LEU A 181 -6.14 8.66 -36.46
CA LEU A 181 -5.18 9.75 -36.21
C LEU A 181 -5.71 10.78 -35.20
N LYS A 182 -7.02 11.06 -35.20
CA LYS A 182 -7.64 11.95 -34.20
C LYS A 182 -7.64 11.32 -32.82
N TYR A 183 -7.86 10.00 -32.71
CA TYR A 183 -7.78 9.29 -31.42
C TYR A 183 -6.36 9.29 -30.86
N VAL A 184 -5.34 9.06 -31.70
CA VAL A 184 -3.93 9.17 -31.30
C VAL A 184 -3.59 10.60 -30.87
N GLY A 185 -4.01 11.60 -31.66
CA GLY A 185 -3.81 13.01 -31.31
C GLY A 185 -4.50 13.41 -30.02
N CYS A 186 -5.75 13.02 -29.80
CA CYS A 186 -6.45 13.22 -28.54
C CYS A 186 -5.71 12.55 -27.38
N GLY A 187 -5.31 11.28 -27.53
CA GLY A 187 -4.54 10.54 -26.52
C GLY A 187 -3.25 11.24 -26.11
N PHE A 188 -2.52 11.78 -27.09
CA PHE A 188 -1.33 12.59 -26.85
C PHE A 188 -1.67 13.89 -26.11
N LEU A 189 -2.70 14.62 -26.55
CA LEU A 189 -3.06 15.91 -25.93
C LEU A 189 -3.55 15.72 -24.49
N ILE A 190 -4.40 14.72 -24.21
CA ILE A 190 -4.91 14.46 -22.86
C ILE A 190 -3.83 13.96 -21.90
N THR A 191 -2.75 13.36 -22.40
CA THR A 191 -1.63 12.93 -21.54
C THR A 191 -0.62 14.05 -21.33
N VAL A 192 -0.31 14.81 -22.38
CA VAL A 192 0.75 15.82 -22.35
C VAL A 192 0.29 17.14 -21.73
N ILE A 193 -0.90 17.64 -22.11
CA ILE A 193 -1.38 18.95 -21.66
C ILE A 193 -1.54 19.01 -20.14
N PRO A 194 -2.20 18.04 -19.47
CA PRO A 194 -2.37 18.11 -18.02
C PRO A 194 -1.06 18.04 -17.25
N ILE A 195 -0.07 17.26 -17.73
CA ILE A 195 1.27 17.20 -17.11
C ILE A 195 1.92 18.58 -17.14
N PHE A 196 1.92 19.25 -18.30
CA PHE A 196 2.51 20.58 -18.42
C PHE A 196 1.77 21.60 -17.57
N ILE A 197 0.43 21.61 -17.60
CA ILE A 197 -0.38 22.56 -16.83
C ILE A 197 -0.16 22.36 -15.32
N ILE A 198 -0.36 21.14 -14.80
CA ILE A 198 -0.27 20.85 -13.36
C ILE A 198 1.17 20.98 -12.87
N GLY A 199 2.16 20.49 -13.64
CA GLY A 199 3.57 20.64 -13.31
C GLY A 199 3.99 22.10 -13.20
N THR A 200 3.51 22.95 -14.13
CA THR A 200 3.80 24.38 -14.13
C THR A 200 3.13 25.10 -12.96
N ILE A 201 1.86 24.81 -12.68
CA ILE A 201 1.14 25.39 -11.54
C ILE A 201 1.78 24.97 -10.22
N ALA A 202 2.14 23.70 -10.07
CA ALA A 202 2.82 23.18 -8.87
C ALA A 202 4.16 23.88 -8.63
N ARG A 203 4.90 24.19 -9.71
CA ARG A 203 6.17 24.91 -9.62
C ARG A 203 6.01 26.41 -9.35
N LEU A 204 5.14 27.09 -10.09
CA LEU A 204 5.05 28.55 -10.06
C LEU A 204 4.20 29.06 -8.90
N LYS A 205 3.05 28.42 -8.63
CA LYS A 205 2.10 28.87 -7.60
C LYS A 205 2.40 28.27 -6.23
N PHE A 206 2.65 26.96 -6.18
CA PHE A 206 2.88 26.25 -4.92
C PHE A 206 4.36 26.11 -4.54
N LYS A 207 5.28 26.51 -5.44
CA LYS A 207 6.74 26.48 -5.23
C LYS A 207 7.26 25.11 -4.79
N PHE A 208 6.63 24.04 -5.26
CA PHE A 208 7.08 22.69 -4.93
C PHE A 208 8.45 22.39 -5.55
N ASN A 209 9.24 21.61 -4.82
CA ASN A 209 10.54 21.15 -5.31
C ASN A 209 10.35 20.09 -6.40
N TYR A 210 11.39 19.88 -7.22
CA TYR A 210 11.33 18.97 -8.36
C TYR A 210 10.96 17.54 -7.96
N PHE A 211 11.50 17.03 -6.85
CA PHE A 211 11.21 15.68 -6.35
C PHE A 211 9.74 15.51 -5.95
N THR A 212 9.14 16.52 -5.31
CA THR A 212 7.72 16.52 -4.94
C THR A 212 6.82 16.59 -6.17
N ILE A 213 7.19 17.38 -7.19
CA ILE A 213 6.42 17.48 -8.43
C ILE A 213 6.47 16.17 -9.21
N MET A 214 7.65 15.55 -9.35
CA MET A 214 7.81 14.24 -9.99
C MET A 214 6.99 13.17 -9.28
N GLY A 215 7.04 13.13 -7.94
CA GLY A 215 6.25 12.19 -7.14
C GLY A 215 4.74 12.42 -7.28
N MET A 216 4.30 13.68 -7.27
CA MET A 216 2.90 14.03 -7.45
C MET A 216 2.38 13.62 -8.83
N LEU A 217 3.08 14.00 -9.90
CA LEU A 217 2.69 13.68 -11.28
C LEU A 217 2.65 12.16 -11.49
N ALA A 218 3.67 11.43 -11.02
CA ALA A 218 3.67 9.97 -11.07
C ALA A 218 2.44 9.37 -10.35
N GLY A 219 2.10 9.89 -9.16
CA GLY A 219 0.92 9.45 -8.41
C GLY A 219 -0.41 9.70 -9.13
N THR A 220 -0.55 10.84 -9.83
CA THR A 220 -1.78 11.16 -10.56
C THR A 220 -1.99 10.32 -11.82
N TYR A 221 -0.94 9.71 -12.36
CA TYR A 221 -0.97 8.88 -13.58
C TYR A 221 -0.95 7.38 -13.28
N THR A 222 -1.11 6.97 -12.03
CA THR A 222 -1.21 5.56 -11.67
C THR A 222 -2.68 5.11 -11.77
N ASP A 223 -3.07 4.59 -12.93
CA ASP A 223 -4.30 3.82 -13.17
C ASP A 223 -3.96 2.33 -13.31
#